data_AF-A0A529R9W2-F1
#
_entry.id   AF-A0A529R9W2-F1
#
_cell.length_a   1.000
_cell.length_b   1.000
_cell.length_c   1.000
_cell.angle_alpha   90.00
_cell.angle_beta   90.00
_cell.angle_gamma   90.00
#
_symmetry.space_group_name_H-M   'P 1'
#
loop_
_entity.id
_entity.type
_entity.pdbx_description
1 polymer ?
#
loop_
_entity_poly.entity_id
_entity_poly.type
_entity_poly.pdbx_seq_one_letter_code
_entity_poly.pdbx_strand_id
1 'polypeptide(L)'
;LQRRKHGNPAAVLAALKAKGIPGKTVTLIGTDRWLERPVDPLYEDAYVATLDQSETGPIADRFKATYNYQPDVNVAYAYDMVALSAGIASSAGPEGFNKQVLENATGFRGSTGLFRFRSDGSSQRSMPFFKVEKGQLKLVEKQTAGF
;
A
#
# COMPACT_ATOMS: atom_id res chain seq x y z
N LEU A 1 -4.05 8.59 -23.53
CA LEU A 1 -3.84 8.11 -22.14
C LEU A 1 -5.16 8.20 -21.36
N GLN A 2 -5.86 7.08 -21.18
CA GLN A 2 -7.28 7.04 -20.78
C GLN A 2 -7.47 6.26 -19.45
N ARG A 3 -6.58 6.47 -18.48
CA ARG A 3 -6.54 5.71 -17.21
C ARG A 3 -7.20 6.39 -15.98
N ARG A 4 -8.00 7.44 -16.14
CA ARG A 4 -8.51 8.23 -14.97
C ARG A 4 -9.96 7.96 -14.51
N LYS A 5 -10.71 7.05 -15.16
CA LYS A 5 -12.13 6.78 -14.80
C LYS A 5 -12.38 5.48 -14.00
N HIS A 6 -11.44 4.55 -13.90
CA HIS A 6 -11.71 3.19 -13.39
C HIS A 6 -11.44 2.95 -11.89
N GLY A 7 -11.33 3.99 -11.06
CA GLY A 7 -10.98 3.82 -9.63
C GLY A 7 -11.81 4.64 -8.64
N ASN A 8 -12.67 5.54 -9.09
CA ASN A 8 -13.49 6.35 -8.18
C ASN A 8 -14.80 5.61 -7.85
N PRO A 9 -15.01 5.16 -6.60
CA PRO A 9 -16.22 4.46 -6.19
C PRO A 9 -17.41 5.40 -5.93
N ALA A 10 -17.24 6.72 -5.94
CA ALA A 10 -18.23 7.69 -5.46
C ALA A 10 -19.63 7.51 -6.07
N ALA A 11 -19.74 7.28 -7.38
CA ALA A 11 -21.03 7.07 -8.03
C ALA A 11 -21.75 5.81 -7.51
N VAL A 12 -21.00 4.73 -7.29
CA VAL A 12 -21.52 3.47 -6.74
C VAL A 12 -21.88 3.64 -5.26
N LEU A 13 -21.02 4.28 -4.47
CA LEU A 13 -21.27 4.53 -3.05
C LEU A 13 -22.48 5.45 -2.84
N ALA A 14 -22.66 6.47 -3.67
CA ALA A 14 -23.85 7.33 -3.63
C ALA A 14 -25.13 6.52 -3.90
N ALA A 15 -25.11 5.64 -4.90
CA ALA A 15 -26.24 4.77 -5.21
C ALA A 15 -26.53 3.75 -4.09
N LEU A 16 -25.49 3.20 -3.46
CA LEU A 16 -25.62 2.31 -2.30
C LEU A 16 -26.21 3.06 -1.11
N LYS A 17 -25.72 4.27 -0.82
CA LYS A 17 -26.22 5.11 0.27
C LYS A 17 -27.69 5.48 0.08
N ALA A 18 -28.09 5.78 -1.15
CA ALA A 18 -29.50 6.02 -1.50
C ALA A 18 -30.40 4.80 -1.24
N LYS A 19 -29.84 3.59 -1.21
CA LYS A 19 -30.52 2.33 -0.85
C LYS A 19 -30.33 1.94 0.63
N GLY A 20 -29.73 2.81 1.45
CA GLY A 20 -29.48 2.55 2.87
C GLY A 20 -28.28 1.64 3.16
N ILE A 21 -27.32 1.55 2.22
CA ILE A 21 -26.09 0.76 2.34
C ILE A 21 -24.87 1.70 2.38
N PRO A 22 -23.89 1.52 3.29
CA PRO A 22 -23.86 0.54 4.37
C PRO A 22 -24.92 0.82 5.44
N GLY A 23 -25.58 -0.24 5.92
CA GLY A 23 -26.47 -0.19 7.07
C GLY A 23 -25.73 -0.56 8.36
N LYS A 24 -26.45 -1.00 9.40
CA LYS A 24 -25.83 -1.43 10.68
C LYS A 24 -25.02 -2.73 10.60
N THR A 25 -25.27 -3.55 9.58
CA THR A 25 -24.74 -4.92 9.47
C THR A 25 -23.76 -5.11 8.31
N VAL A 26 -23.57 -4.08 7.48
CA VAL A 26 -22.72 -4.13 6.28
C VAL A 26 -21.68 -3.04 6.38
N THR A 27 -20.43 -3.38 6.05
CA THR A 27 -19.30 -2.45 6.07
C THR A 27 -18.73 -2.32 4.67
N LEU A 28 -18.25 -1.12 4.32
CA LEU A 28 -17.55 -0.89 3.06
C LEU A 28 -16.07 -1.27 3.22
N ILE A 29 -15.56 -2.03 2.24
CA ILE A 29 -14.13 -2.30 2.10
C ILE A 29 -13.68 -1.72 0.77
N GLY A 30 -12.70 -0.82 0.83
CA GLY A 30 -12.08 -0.20 -0.32
C GLY A 30 -10.67 -0.72 -0.57
N THR A 31 -10.18 -0.47 -1.78
CA THR A 31 -8.77 -0.67 -2.14
C THR A 31 -8.00 0.64 -1.93
N ASP A 32 -6.68 0.56 -1.81
CA ASP A 32 -5.76 1.71 -1.80
C ASP A 32 -6.05 2.78 -2.88
N ARG A 33 -6.55 2.37 -4.06
CA ARG A 33 -6.96 3.27 -5.14
C ARG A 33 -7.99 4.33 -4.75
N TRP A 34 -8.81 4.09 -3.74
CA TRP A 34 -9.76 5.09 -3.24
C TRP A 34 -9.04 6.33 -2.68
N LEU A 35 -7.77 6.16 -2.29
CA LEU A 35 -6.91 7.17 -1.66
C LEU A 35 -5.97 7.88 -2.65
N GLU A 36 -6.04 7.56 -3.96
CA GLU A 36 -5.33 8.32 -5.01
C GLU A 36 -5.86 9.76 -5.16
N ARG A 37 -6.91 10.11 -4.41
CA ARG A 37 -7.60 11.41 -4.39
C ARG A 37 -7.87 11.79 -2.93
N PRO A 38 -8.21 13.05 -2.65
CA PRO A 38 -8.73 13.43 -1.33
C PRO A 38 -9.86 12.51 -0.92
N VAL A 39 -9.85 12.09 0.36
CA VAL A 39 -10.85 11.19 0.94
C VAL A 39 -12.23 11.83 0.79
N ASP A 40 -13.13 11.12 0.11
CA ASP A 40 -14.51 11.56 -0.09
C ASP A 40 -15.32 11.30 1.19
N PRO A 41 -16.24 12.20 1.60
CA PRO A 41 -17.15 11.95 2.74
C PRO A 41 -17.97 10.67 2.63
N LEU A 42 -18.17 10.14 1.41
CA LEU A 42 -18.82 8.84 1.18
C LEU A 42 -17.99 7.66 1.68
N TYR A 43 -16.72 7.86 2.04
CA TYR A 43 -15.84 6.81 2.54
C TYR A 43 -15.89 6.67 4.06
N GLU A 44 -16.63 7.53 4.78
CA GLU A 44 -16.74 7.46 6.23
C GLU A 44 -17.14 6.05 6.69
N ASP A 45 -16.47 5.56 7.74
CA ASP A 45 -16.58 4.21 8.27
C ASP A 45 -16.15 3.06 7.33
N ALA A 46 -15.69 3.36 6.11
CA ALA A 46 -15.10 2.36 5.23
C ALA A 46 -13.72 1.94 5.74
N TYR A 47 -13.38 0.68 5.49
CA TYR A 47 -12.04 0.18 5.75
C TYR A 47 -11.24 0.10 4.45
N VAL A 48 -9.96 0.42 4.52
CA VAL A 48 -9.05 0.39 3.37
C VAL A 48 -7.74 -0.25 3.79
N ALA A 49 -7.28 -1.23 3.03
CA ALA A 49 -5.92 -1.75 3.12
C ALA A 49 -5.01 -0.88 2.22
N THR A 50 -3.96 -0.29 2.79
CA THR A 50 -3.03 0.59 2.07
C THR A 50 -1.65 0.57 2.72
N LEU A 51 -0.65 1.21 2.10
CA LEU A 51 0.67 1.40 2.68
C LEU A 51 0.60 2.32 3.90
N ASP A 52 1.43 2.04 4.90
CA ASP A 52 1.61 2.91 6.07
C ASP A 52 2.36 4.18 5.67
N GLN A 53 1.68 5.33 5.72
CA GLN A 53 2.29 6.61 5.38
C GLN A 53 3.44 6.99 6.32
N SER A 54 3.47 6.45 7.55
CA SER A 54 4.58 6.68 8.47
C SER A 54 5.86 5.94 8.04
N GLU A 55 5.72 4.81 7.33
CA GLU A 55 6.84 4.05 6.77
C GLU A 55 7.29 4.64 5.41
N THR A 56 6.33 5.05 4.57
CA THR A 56 6.65 5.61 3.24
C THR A 56 7.02 7.10 3.26
N GLY A 57 6.62 7.84 4.30
CA GLY A 57 6.84 9.29 4.42
C GLY A 57 8.30 9.72 4.29
N PRO A 58 9.25 9.09 5.02
CA PRO A 58 10.67 9.45 4.94
C PRO A 58 11.26 9.37 3.53
N ILE A 59 10.89 8.37 2.73
CA ILE A 59 11.37 8.27 1.35
C ILE A 59 10.70 9.29 0.45
N ALA A 60 9.42 9.59 0.69
CA ALA A 60 8.70 10.61 -0.05
C ALA A 60 9.31 12.00 0.15
N ASP A 61 9.69 12.33 1.39
CA ASP A 61 10.32 13.61 1.73
C ASP A 61 11.70 13.75 1.08
N ARG A 62 12.55 12.71 1.15
CA ARG A 62 13.86 12.69 0.49
C ARG A 62 13.74 12.88 -1.02
N PHE A 63 12.82 12.16 -1.65
CA PHE A 63 12.59 12.28 -3.09
C PHE A 63 12.15 13.69 -3.48
N LYS A 64 11.19 14.27 -2.75
CA LYS A 64 10.72 15.63 -2.99
C LYS A 64 11.83 16.66 -2.82
N ALA A 65 12.68 16.50 -1.81
CA ALA A 65 13.83 17.39 -1.58
C ALA A 65 14.85 17.33 -2.73
N THR A 66 15.04 16.17 -3.36
CA THR A 66 15.99 16.00 -4.48
C THR A 66 15.41 16.43 -5.82
N TYR A 67 14.16 16.05 -6.12
CA TYR A 67 13.59 16.19 -7.47
C TYR A 67 12.53 17.29 -7.58
N ASN A 68 12.14 17.92 -6.46
CA ASN A 68 11.19 19.03 -6.40
C ASN A 68 9.78 18.73 -6.98
N TYR A 69 9.34 17.48 -6.90
CA TYR A 69 7.95 17.08 -7.16
C TYR A 69 7.51 15.96 -6.25
N GLN A 70 6.19 15.76 -6.15
CA GLN A 70 5.59 14.77 -5.26
C GLN A 70 5.80 13.36 -5.86
N PRO A 71 6.41 12.41 -5.13
CA PRO A 71 6.59 11.05 -5.62
C PRO A 71 5.24 10.33 -5.72
N ASP A 72 5.12 9.45 -6.72
CA ASP A 72 4.10 8.41 -6.70
C ASP A 72 4.62 7.17 -5.94
N VAL A 73 3.73 6.20 -5.71
CA VAL A 73 4.08 4.98 -4.96
C VAL A 73 5.17 4.13 -5.63
N ASN A 74 5.33 4.22 -6.95
CA ASN A 74 6.34 3.45 -7.68
C ASN A 74 7.75 3.89 -7.31
N VAL A 75 7.94 5.16 -6.91
CA VAL A 75 9.21 5.64 -6.37
C VAL A 75 9.61 4.84 -5.14
N ALA A 76 8.68 4.66 -4.19
CA ALA A 76 8.95 3.90 -2.98
C ALA A 76 9.26 2.43 -3.29
N TYR A 77 8.55 1.81 -4.24
CA TYR A 77 8.87 0.46 -4.71
C TYR A 77 10.26 0.36 -5.35
N ALA A 78 10.65 1.33 -6.18
CA ALA A 78 11.97 1.35 -6.80
C ALA A 78 13.08 1.47 -5.75
N TYR A 79 12.91 2.33 -4.75
CA TYR A 79 13.87 2.44 -3.63
C TYR A 79 14.00 1.13 -2.86
N ASP A 80 12.89 0.46 -2.59
CA ASP A 80 12.92 -0.83 -1.88
C ASP A 80 13.63 -1.91 -2.69
N MET A 81 13.47 -1.93 -4.02
CA MET A 81 14.20 -2.87 -4.88
C MET A 81 15.70 -2.61 -4.92
N VAL A 82 16.12 -1.34 -4.92
CA VAL A 82 17.54 -0.97 -4.85
C VAL A 82 18.12 -1.35 -3.48
N ALA A 83 17.42 -1.01 -2.39
CA ALA A 83 17.84 -1.34 -1.03
C ALA A 83 17.93 -2.87 -0.82
N LEU A 84 16.94 -3.60 -1.33
CA LEU A 84 16.95 -5.07 -1.36
C LEU A 84 18.19 -5.61 -2.07
N SER A 85 18.44 -5.15 -3.31
CA SER A 85 19.54 -5.66 -4.13
C SER A 85 20.89 -5.36 -3.49
N ALA A 86 21.07 -4.16 -2.94
CA ALA A 86 22.26 -3.79 -2.18
C ALA A 86 22.42 -4.64 -0.91
N GLY A 87 21.31 -4.91 -0.19
CA GLY A 87 21.31 -5.77 0.99
C GLY A 87 21.71 -7.21 0.70
N ILE A 88 21.18 -7.80 -0.38
CA ILE A 88 21.58 -9.14 -0.84
C ILE A 88 23.06 -9.16 -1.21
N ALA A 89 23.51 -8.21 -2.05
CA ALA A 89 24.91 -8.14 -2.47
C ALA A 89 25.87 -7.98 -1.28
N SER A 90 25.49 -7.17 -0.28
CA SER A 90 26.30 -6.94 0.92
C SER A 90 26.34 -8.12 1.89
N SER A 91 25.27 -8.90 1.99
CA SER A 91 25.14 -9.97 3.00
C SER A 91 25.54 -11.35 2.48
N ALA A 92 25.25 -11.63 1.20
CA ALA A 92 25.41 -12.94 0.59
C ALA A 92 26.28 -12.92 -0.69
N GLY A 93 26.75 -11.74 -1.11
CA GLY A 93 27.56 -11.59 -2.32
C GLY A 93 26.78 -11.89 -3.62
N PRO A 94 27.50 -12.08 -4.74
CA PRO A 94 26.88 -12.36 -6.05
C PRO A 94 26.01 -13.63 -6.04
N GLU A 95 26.41 -14.66 -5.29
CA GLU A 95 25.67 -15.92 -5.16
C GLU A 95 24.37 -15.78 -4.36
N GLY A 96 24.18 -14.64 -3.68
CA GLY A 96 22.96 -14.34 -2.92
C GLY A 96 21.72 -14.11 -3.78
N PHE A 97 21.88 -13.85 -5.08
CA PHE A 97 20.78 -13.65 -6.02
C PHE A 97 20.21 -14.98 -6.53
N ASN A 98 19.72 -15.80 -5.61
CA ASN A 98 19.14 -17.10 -5.91
C ASN A 98 17.70 -17.22 -5.35
N LYS A 99 16.98 -18.24 -5.83
CA LYS A 99 15.57 -18.48 -5.47
C LYS A 99 15.35 -18.59 -3.96
N GLN A 100 16.26 -19.27 -3.25
CA GLN A 100 16.12 -19.51 -1.82
C GLN A 100 16.21 -18.22 -0.99
N VAL A 101 17.06 -17.28 -1.40
CA VAL A 101 17.16 -15.96 -0.74
C VAL A 101 15.97 -15.08 -1.11
N LEU A 102 15.62 -15.00 -2.40
CA LEU A 102 14.54 -14.13 -2.87
C LEU A 102 13.16 -14.57 -2.37
N GLU A 103 12.90 -15.88 -2.28
CA GLU A 103 11.62 -16.44 -1.84
C GLU A 103 11.58 -16.76 -0.33
N ASN A 104 12.48 -16.18 0.45
CA ASN A 104 12.50 -16.37 1.90
C ASN A 104 11.16 -15.92 2.52
N ALA A 105 10.52 -16.85 3.25
CA ALA A 105 9.21 -16.61 3.86
C ALA A 105 9.19 -15.46 4.89
N THR A 106 10.33 -15.20 5.53
CA THR A 106 10.52 -14.04 6.44
C THR A 106 10.48 -12.71 5.69
N GLY A 107 10.82 -12.71 4.41
CA GLY A 107 10.78 -11.54 3.54
C GLY A 107 11.84 -10.48 3.83
N PHE A 108 11.54 -9.27 3.36
CA PHE A 108 12.37 -8.07 3.38
C PHE A 108 11.56 -6.89 3.89
N ARG A 109 12.20 -5.98 4.61
CA ARG A 109 11.58 -4.75 5.10
C ARG A 109 12.19 -3.55 4.40
N GLY A 110 11.35 -2.78 3.70
CA GLY A 110 11.69 -1.53 3.06
C GLY A 110 10.78 -0.38 3.50
N SER A 111 10.83 0.72 2.77
CA SER A 111 10.03 1.93 2.97
C SER A 111 8.53 1.67 2.75
N THR A 112 8.18 0.66 1.96
CA THR A 112 6.80 0.20 1.75
C THR A 112 6.42 -0.96 2.68
N GLY A 113 7.14 -1.12 3.80
CA GLY A 113 6.88 -2.13 4.82
C GLY A 113 7.46 -3.50 4.48
N LEU A 114 6.89 -4.54 5.09
CA LEU A 114 7.31 -5.94 4.92
C LEU A 114 6.76 -6.53 3.62
N PHE A 115 7.62 -7.18 2.85
CA PHE A 115 7.24 -7.91 1.63
C PHE A 115 8.11 -9.13 1.40
N ARG A 116 7.62 -10.08 0.61
CA ARG A 116 8.36 -11.25 0.14
C ARG A 116 8.01 -11.58 -1.30
N PHE A 117 8.87 -12.32 -1.97
CA PHE A 117 8.54 -12.91 -3.26
C PHE A 117 8.00 -14.31 -3.08
N ARG A 118 7.03 -14.67 -3.91
CA ARG A 118 6.44 -16.01 -3.98
C ARG A 118 7.09 -16.81 -5.10
N SER A 119 6.90 -18.12 -5.06
CA SER A 119 7.43 -19.06 -6.06
C SER A 119 6.91 -18.84 -7.49
N ASP A 120 5.82 -18.08 -7.64
CA ASP A 120 5.25 -17.64 -8.92
C ASP A 120 5.82 -16.31 -9.41
N GLY A 121 6.81 -15.74 -8.70
CA GLY A 121 7.43 -14.45 -9.01
C GLY A 121 6.63 -13.23 -8.55
N SER A 122 5.44 -13.42 -7.96
CA SER A 122 4.65 -12.30 -7.44
C SER A 122 5.22 -11.77 -6.12
N SER A 123 5.00 -10.48 -5.86
CA SER A 123 5.31 -9.86 -4.57
C SER A 123 4.08 -9.88 -3.68
N GLN A 124 4.25 -10.39 -2.46
CA GLN A 124 3.27 -10.31 -1.39
C GLN A 124 3.76 -9.28 -0.37
N ARG A 125 2.88 -8.35 0.04
CA ARG A 125 3.25 -7.23 0.92
C ARG A 125 2.23 -6.97 2.00
N SER A 126 2.70 -6.83 3.23
CA SER A 126 1.87 -6.46 4.37
C SER A 126 1.23 -5.09 4.13
N MET A 127 -0.11 -5.06 4.11
CA MET A 127 -0.89 -3.83 4.03
C MET A 127 -1.66 -3.64 5.33
N PRO A 128 -1.29 -2.66 6.16
CA PRO A 128 -2.07 -2.30 7.33
C PRO A 128 -3.51 -1.95 6.94
N PHE A 129 -4.41 -2.21 7.87
CA PHE A 129 -5.83 -1.93 7.72
C PHE A 129 -6.17 -0.63 8.43
N PHE A 130 -6.83 0.27 7.70
CA PHE A 130 -7.25 1.56 8.21
C PHE A 130 -8.77 1.68 8.12
N LYS A 131 -9.35 2.45 9.02
CA LYS A 131 -10.73 2.91 8.94
C LYS A 131 -10.73 4.41 8.62
N VAL A 132 -11.60 4.84 7.74
CA VAL A 132 -11.84 6.27 7.51
C VAL A 132 -12.69 6.81 8.64
N GLU A 133 -12.14 7.74 9.41
CA GLU A 133 -12.85 8.48 10.46
C GLU A 133 -12.61 9.97 10.27
N LYS A 134 -13.69 10.76 10.13
CA LYS A 134 -13.65 12.21 9.93
C LYS A 134 -12.75 12.62 8.75
N GLY A 135 -12.81 11.84 7.66
CA GLY A 135 -12.00 12.05 6.46
C GLY A 135 -10.51 11.75 6.61
N GLN A 136 -10.09 11.13 7.71
CA GLN A 136 -8.71 10.70 7.96
C GLN A 136 -8.61 9.18 8.08
N LEU A 137 -7.44 8.63 7.72
CA LEU A 137 -7.16 7.21 7.92
C LEU A 137 -6.71 7.00 9.37
N LYS A 138 -7.46 6.17 10.09
CA LYS A 138 -7.10 5.73 11.43
C LYS A 138 -6.69 4.27 11.38
N LEU A 139 -5.52 3.97 11.92
CA LEU A 139 -5.00 2.61 11.96
C LEU A 139 -5.91 1.71 12.80
N VAL A 140 -6.29 0.57 12.24
CA VAL A 140 -7.07 -0.48 12.90
C VAL A 140 -6.16 -1.65 13.24
N GLU A 141 -5.38 -2.10 12.27
CA GLU A 141 -4.47 -3.22 12.43
C GLU A 141 -3.18 -2.94 11.65
N LYS A 142 -2.02 -3.03 12.31
CA LYS A 142 -0.73 -2.72 11.68
C LYS A 142 -0.31 -3.84 10.74
N GLN A 143 -0.59 -5.09 11.10
CA GLN A 143 -0.27 -6.26 10.28
C GLN A 143 -1.30 -7.36 10.51
N THR A 144 -1.85 -7.90 9.42
CA THR A 144 -2.70 -9.08 9.48
C THR A 144 -1.82 -10.34 9.56
N ALA A 145 -2.19 -11.28 10.43
CA ALA A 145 -1.46 -12.55 10.55
C ALA A 145 -1.37 -13.29 9.21
N GLY A 146 -0.21 -13.87 8.89
CA GLY A 146 -0.03 -14.68 7.68
C GLY A 146 0.41 -13.90 6.42
N PHE A 147 0.68 -12.60 6.56
CA PHE A 147 1.71 -11.95 5.74
C PHE A 147 3.09 -12.53 6.07
#